data_AF-A0AAU7VTQ0-F1
#
_entry.id   AF-A0AAU7VTQ0-F1
#
_cell.length_a   1.000
_cell.length_b   1.000
_cell.length_c   1.000
_cell.angle_alpha   90.00
_cell.angle_beta   90.00
_cell.angle_gamma   90.00
#
_symmetry.space_group_name_H-M   'P 1'
#
loop_
_entity.id
_entity.type
_entity.pdbx_description
1 polymer ?
#
loop_
_entity_poly.entity_id
_entity_poly.type
_entity_poly.pdbx_seq_one_letter_code
_entity_poly.pdbx_strand_id
1 'polypeptide(L)'
;MSDQPDDGAPRFPRSSRGELEVDRRESARARFLDSLEDIDSYLAVARRGGPDEFEPRTARYAAASLAIVRVASLFENDDFAVYLDSVPDGARRGVIATRNIVAHAGYVAMDDQLFWRTIDVDLPPLLERLRDAEH
;
A
#
# COMPACT_ATOMS: atom_id res chain seq x y z
N MET A 1 18.24 -24.10 -59.21
CA MET A 1 19.34 -24.30 -58.25
C MET A 1 19.75 -22.90 -57.79
N SER A 2 18.86 -22.22 -57.07
CA SER A 2 18.71 -22.23 -55.61
C SER A 2 19.73 -21.30 -54.97
N ASP A 3 19.27 -20.13 -54.56
CA ASP A 3 19.81 -19.41 -53.41
C ASP A 3 18.66 -18.57 -52.82
N GLN A 4 18.19 -18.94 -51.64
CA GLN A 4 17.41 -18.07 -50.77
C GLN A 4 18.10 -18.10 -49.39
N PRO A 5 18.51 -16.95 -48.84
CA PRO A 5 18.96 -16.88 -47.47
C PRO A 5 17.75 -16.96 -46.53
N ASP A 6 17.88 -17.83 -45.54
CA ASP A 6 16.97 -17.98 -44.40
C ASP A 6 17.09 -16.72 -43.53
N ASP A 7 16.12 -15.83 -43.64
CA ASP A 7 16.08 -14.54 -42.94
C ASP A 7 15.74 -14.80 -41.46
N GLY A 8 16.77 -14.72 -40.62
CA GLY A 8 16.72 -15.01 -39.20
C GLY A 8 15.68 -14.18 -38.46
N ALA A 9 14.52 -14.79 -38.19
CA ALA A 9 13.55 -14.21 -37.29
C ALA A 9 14.18 -13.95 -35.91
N PRO A 10 13.89 -12.80 -35.26
CA PRO A 10 14.43 -12.48 -33.95
C PRO A 10 13.98 -13.55 -32.94
N ARG A 11 14.95 -14.33 -32.46
CA ARG A 11 14.75 -15.35 -31.43
C ARG A 11 14.50 -14.59 -30.13
N PHE A 12 13.23 -14.34 -29.80
CA PHE A 12 12.86 -13.82 -28.49
C PHE A 12 13.56 -14.67 -27.42
N PRO A 13 14.45 -14.09 -26.59
CA PRO A 13 15.10 -14.86 -25.55
C PRO A 13 13.99 -15.43 -24.66
N ARG A 14 13.94 -16.76 -24.56
CA ARG A 14 13.13 -17.44 -23.57
C ARG A 14 13.81 -17.18 -22.23
N SER A 15 13.45 -16.07 -21.58
CA SER A 15 13.84 -15.86 -20.19
C SER A 15 13.46 -17.10 -19.40
N SER A 16 14.41 -17.60 -18.61
CA SER A 16 14.15 -18.76 -17.77
C SER A 16 13.06 -18.41 -16.74
N ARG A 17 12.28 -19.41 -16.32
CA ARG A 17 11.24 -19.18 -15.30
C ARG A 17 11.80 -18.51 -14.04
N GLY A 18 13.05 -18.83 -13.66
CA GLY A 18 13.72 -18.22 -12.51
C GLY A 18 13.99 -16.72 -12.67
N GLU A 19 14.43 -16.27 -13.86
CA GLU A 19 14.67 -14.85 -14.13
C GLU A 19 13.36 -14.04 -14.09
N LEU A 20 12.27 -14.61 -14.62
CA LEU A 20 10.94 -13.97 -14.58
C LEU A 20 10.37 -13.87 -13.15
N GLU A 21 10.68 -14.83 -12.29
CA GLU A 21 10.26 -14.79 -10.88
C GLU A 21 11.07 -13.77 -10.06
N VAL A 22 12.37 -13.64 -10.33
CA VAL A 22 13.22 -12.59 -9.72
C VAL A 22 12.74 -11.20 -10.14
N ASP A 23 12.54 -10.97 -11.43
CA ASP A 23 12.05 -9.68 -11.97
C ASP A 23 10.66 -9.32 -11.39
N ARG A 24 9.77 -10.31 -11.25
CA ARG A 24 8.47 -10.12 -10.59
C ARG A 24 8.63 -9.71 -9.12
N ARG A 25 9.51 -10.37 -8.37
CA ARG A 25 9.75 -10.06 -6.95
C ARG A 25 10.35 -8.67 -6.77
N GLU A 26 11.34 -8.31 -7.59
CA GLU A 26 11.95 -6.98 -7.59
C GLU A 26 10.91 -5.90 -7.93
N SER A 27 10.07 -6.16 -8.94
CA SER A 27 8.96 -5.29 -9.30
C SER A 27 7.91 -5.17 -8.19
N ALA A 28 7.56 -6.27 -7.51
CA ALA A 28 6.62 -6.26 -6.40
C ALA A 28 7.18 -5.46 -5.21
N ARG A 29 8.47 -5.63 -4.92
CA ARG A 29 9.17 -4.88 -3.88
C ARG A 29 9.18 -3.37 -4.15
N ALA A 30 9.56 -2.96 -5.36
CA ALA A 30 9.54 -1.55 -5.74
C ALA A 30 8.15 -0.93 -5.57
N ARG A 31 7.09 -1.62 -6.03
CA ARG A 31 5.70 -1.18 -5.86
C ARG A 31 5.26 -1.10 -4.41
N PHE A 32 5.73 -2.01 -3.56
CA PHE A 32 5.43 -1.99 -2.13
C PHE A 32 6.05 -0.74 -1.48
N LEU A 33 7.34 -0.47 -1.74
CA LEU A 33 8.03 0.71 -1.23
C LEU A 33 7.40 2.02 -1.72
N ASP A 34 7.08 2.13 -3.02
CA ASP A 34 6.37 3.27 -3.59
C ASP A 34 5.01 3.47 -2.89
N SER A 35 4.30 2.38 -2.59
CA SER A 35 3.02 2.46 -1.87
C SER A 35 3.20 2.97 -0.43
N LEU A 36 4.29 2.61 0.25
CA LEU A 36 4.60 3.13 1.59
C LEU A 36 4.93 4.64 1.55
N GLU A 37 5.60 5.11 0.50
CA GLU A 37 5.90 6.54 0.31
C GLU A 37 4.64 7.35 0.01
N ASP A 38 3.75 6.82 -0.83
CA ASP A 38 2.44 7.41 -1.10
C ASP A 38 1.61 7.53 0.20
N ILE A 39 1.59 6.48 1.02
CA ILE A 39 0.87 6.49 2.31
C ILE A 39 1.45 7.56 3.25
N ASP A 40 2.77 7.65 3.39
CA ASP A 40 3.42 8.67 4.21
C ASP A 40 3.07 10.08 3.75
N SER A 41 3.02 10.30 2.44
CA SER A 41 2.63 11.59 1.86
C SER A 41 1.20 11.98 2.26
N TYR A 42 0.26 11.03 2.24
CA TYR A 42 -1.10 11.26 2.72
C TYR A 42 -1.17 11.51 4.23
N LEU A 43 -0.43 10.75 5.04
CA LEU A 43 -0.35 10.97 6.48
C LEU A 43 0.24 12.33 6.82
N ALA A 44 1.28 12.77 6.11
CA ALA A 44 1.88 14.08 6.29
C ALA A 44 0.91 15.23 6.01
N VAL A 45 -0.05 15.04 5.10
CA VAL A 45 -1.15 16.01 4.86
C VAL A 45 -2.21 15.91 5.95
N ALA A 46 -2.65 14.69 6.29
CA ALA A 46 -3.69 14.46 7.29
C ALA A 46 -3.32 15.03 8.67
N ARG A 47 -2.04 14.92 9.04
CA ARG A 47 -1.48 15.31 10.34
C ARG A 47 -1.08 16.79 10.44
N ARG A 48 -1.40 17.62 9.45
CA ARG A 48 -1.14 19.07 9.50
C ARG A 48 -2.10 19.78 10.46
N GLY A 49 -1.72 19.94 11.72
CA GLY A 49 -2.51 20.62 12.75
C GLY A 49 -2.99 19.66 13.83
N GLY A 50 -3.83 20.15 14.73
CA GLY A 50 -4.32 19.37 15.88
C GLY A 50 -5.48 18.43 15.56
N PRO A 51 -5.89 17.58 16.54
CA PRO A 51 -7.13 16.79 16.47
C PRO A 51 -8.39 17.63 16.34
N ASP A 52 -8.44 18.82 16.98
CA ASP A 52 -9.60 19.70 16.95
C ASP A 52 -9.90 20.28 15.56
N GLU A 53 -8.92 20.23 14.66
CA GLU A 53 -9.03 20.67 13.27
C GLU A 53 -9.24 19.49 12.30
N PHE A 54 -9.33 18.25 12.82
CA PHE A 54 -9.53 17.04 12.03
C PHE A 54 -11.03 16.78 11.82
N GLU A 55 -11.61 17.51 10.87
CA GLU A 55 -13.06 17.49 10.64
C GLU A 55 -13.46 16.81 9.31
N PRO A 56 -14.63 16.13 9.27
CA PRO A 56 -15.19 15.59 8.04
C PRO A 56 -15.28 16.59 6.89
N ARG A 57 -15.13 16.10 5.65
CA ARG A 57 -15.16 16.91 4.40
C ARG A 57 -14.02 17.92 4.23
N THR A 58 -13.01 17.89 5.09
CA THR A 58 -11.76 18.65 4.89
C THR A 58 -10.77 17.86 4.03
N ALA A 59 -9.79 18.56 3.45
CA ALA A 59 -8.70 17.90 2.72
C ALA A 59 -7.87 16.96 3.60
N ARG A 60 -7.70 17.29 4.90
CA ARG A 60 -6.99 16.45 5.87
C ARG A 60 -7.70 15.13 6.10
N TYR A 61 -9.02 15.18 6.28
CA TYR A 61 -9.86 14.01 6.48
C TYR A 61 -9.89 13.12 5.23
N ALA A 62 -9.94 13.74 4.04
CA ALA A 62 -9.82 13.01 2.78
C ALA A 62 -8.45 12.32 2.64
N ALA A 63 -7.36 13.01 3.00
CA ALA A 63 -6.02 12.43 2.98
C ALA A 63 -5.89 11.27 3.98
N ALA A 64 -6.41 11.39 5.20
CA ALA A 64 -6.47 10.30 6.18
C ALA A 64 -7.25 9.09 5.65
N SER A 65 -8.39 9.35 5.01
CA SER A 65 -9.23 8.31 4.41
C SER A 65 -8.49 7.57 3.30
N LEU A 66 -7.78 8.30 2.44
CA LEU A 66 -6.93 7.71 1.40
C LEU A 66 -5.77 6.90 2.00
N ALA A 67 -5.11 7.41 3.04
CA ALA A 67 -4.05 6.67 3.73
C ALA A 67 -4.56 5.31 4.25
N ILE A 68 -5.70 5.27 4.94
CA ILE A 68 -6.29 4.01 5.43
C ILE A 68 -6.66 3.06 4.29
N VAL A 69 -7.28 3.58 3.22
CA VAL A 69 -7.63 2.75 2.05
C VAL A 69 -6.38 2.13 1.44
N ARG A 70 -5.31 2.92 1.29
CA ARG A 70 -4.04 2.44 0.72
C ARG A 70 -3.36 1.42 1.61
N VAL A 71 -3.31 1.63 2.93
CA VAL A 71 -2.78 0.65 3.88
C VAL A 71 -3.59 -0.65 3.82
N ALA A 72 -4.92 -0.58 3.78
CA ALA A 72 -5.76 -1.76 3.64
C ALA A 72 -5.48 -2.51 2.34
N SER A 73 -5.29 -1.79 1.23
CA SER A 73 -4.94 -2.41 -0.06
C SER A 73 -3.59 -3.13 -0.05
N LEU A 74 -2.66 -2.77 0.86
CA LEU A 74 -1.45 -3.57 1.04
C LEU A 74 -1.80 -4.99 1.51
N PHE A 75 -2.67 -5.09 2.53
CA PHE A 75 -3.12 -6.36 3.12
C PHE A 75 -4.06 -7.19 2.25
N GLU A 76 -4.59 -6.60 1.19
CA GLU A 76 -5.47 -7.25 0.20
C GLU A 76 -4.69 -7.73 -1.04
N ASN A 77 -3.42 -7.33 -1.18
CA ASN A 77 -2.58 -7.72 -2.31
C ASN A 77 -1.68 -8.91 -1.95
N ASP A 78 -1.94 -10.06 -2.58
CA ASP A 78 -1.18 -11.29 -2.37
C ASP A 78 0.30 -11.15 -2.75
N ASP A 79 0.65 -10.27 -3.70
CA ASP A 79 2.05 -10.00 -4.07
C ASP A 79 2.84 -9.37 -2.92
N PHE A 80 2.16 -8.77 -1.93
CA PHE A 80 2.76 -8.12 -0.76
C PHE A 80 2.73 -8.98 0.50
N ALA A 81 2.11 -10.17 0.47
CA ALA A 81 1.91 -10.99 1.65
C ALA A 81 3.23 -11.29 2.41
N VAL A 82 4.32 -11.48 1.67
CA VAL A 82 5.65 -11.74 2.24
C VAL A 82 6.19 -10.59 3.10
N TYR A 83 5.80 -9.36 2.82
CA TYR A 83 6.25 -8.17 3.55
C TYR A 83 5.36 -7.84 4.76
N LEU A 84 4.21 -8.52 4.88
CA LEU A 84 3.17 -8.25 5.87
C LEU A 84 3.07 -9.30 6.97
N ASP A 85 3.85 -10.39 6.88
CA ASP A 85 3.77 -11.55 7.78
C ASP A 85 4.09 -11.19 9.25
N SER A 86 4.87 -10.13 9.47
CA SER A 86 5.21 -9.62 10.81
C SER A 86 4.09 -8.78 11.45
N VAL A 87 3.04 -8.44 10.71
CA VAL A 87 1.94 -7.60 11.20
C VAL A 87 0.94 -8.45 11.98
N PRO A 88 0.63 -8.10 13.25
CA PRO A 88 -0.38 -8.83 14.01
C PRO A 88 -1.77 -8.82 13.34
N ASP A 89 -2.46 -9.96 13.32
CA ASP A 89 -3.82 -10.11 12.77
C ASP A 89 -4.81 -9.07 13.30
N GLY A 90 -4.65 -8.65 14.56
CA GLY A 90 -5.47 -7.59 15.17
C GLY A 90 -5.33 -6.25 14.43
N ALA A 91 -4.09 -5.85 14.11
CA ALA A 91 -3.82 -4.62 13.38
C ALA A 91 -4.37 -4.69 11.95
N ARG A 92 -4.15 -5.82 11.26
CA ARG A 92 -4.72 -6.08 9.93
C ARG A 92 -6.25 -5.94 9.93
N ARG A 93 -6.94 -6.60 10.87
CA ARG A 93 -8.41 -6.50 10.98
C ARG A 93 -8.88 -5.08 11.31
N GLY A 94 -8.16 -4.36 12.17
CA GLY A 94 -8.47 -2.97 12.52
C GLY A 94 -8.41 -2.03 11.32
N VAL A 95 -7.35 -2.14 10.50
CA VAL A 95 -7.21 -1.37 9.26
C VAL A 95 -8.35 -1.67 8.28
N ILE A 96 -8.64 -2.95 8.03
CA ILE A 96 -9.70 -3.36 7.10
C ILE A 96 -11.08 -2.87 7.58
N ALA A 97 -11.36 -2.99 8.89
CA ALA A 97 -12.60 -2.49 9.46
C ALA A 97 -12.74 -0.97 9.27
N THR A 98 -11.69 -0.21 9.58
CA THR A 98 -11.67 1.25 9.40
C THR A 98 -11.89 1.63 7.94
N ARG A 99 -11.21 0.95 7.01
CA ARG A 99 -11.41 1.13 5.56
C ARG A 99 -12.85 0.87 5.13
N ASN A 100 -13.50 -0.16 5.68
CA ASN A 100 -14.90 -0.46 5.34
C ASN A 100 -15.86 0.64 5.82
N ILE A 101 -15.58 1.26 6.98
CA ILE A 101 -16.33 2.42 7.46
C ILE A 101 -16.13 3.61 6.51
N VAL A 102 -14.88 3.94 6.17
CA VAL A 102 -14.53 5.00 5.20
C VAL A 102 -15.26 4.80 3.87
N ALA A 103 -15.21 3.57 3.32
CA ALA A 103 -15.69 3.28 1.98
C ALA A 103 -17.23 3.19 1.86
N HIS A 104 -17.91 2.74 2.92
CA HIS A 104 -19.33 2.36 2.82
C HIS A 104 -20.26 3.12 3.76
N ALA A 105 -19.79 3.51 4.95
CA ALA A 105 -20.66 4.13 5.95
C ALA A 105 -20.67 5.66 5.84
N GLY A 106 -19.70 6.23 5.11
CA GLY A 106 -19.51 7.68 5.00
C GLY A 106 -19.02 8.29 6.31
N TYR A 107 -18.68 9.58 6.28
CA TYR A 107 -18.01 10.24 7.41
C TYR A 107 -18.86 10.35 8.67
N VAL A 108 -20.20 10.23 8.59
CA VAL A 108 -21.11 10.34 9.73
C VAL A 108 -21.00 9.16 10.71
N ALA A 109 -20.59 7.99 10.22
CA ALA A 109 -20.46 6.79 11.03
C ALA A 109 -19.05 6.62 11.63
N MET A 110 -18.12 7.53 11.34
CA MET A 110 -16.76 7.47 11.85
C MET A 110 -16.69 8.06 13.26
N ASP A 111 -15.99 7.38 14.16
CA ASP A 111 -15.50 7.99 15.40
C ASP A 111 -14.24 8.80 15.06
N ASP A 112 -14.38 10.13 14.96
CA ASP A 112 -13.30 11.03 14.54
C ASP A 112 -12.11 11.01 15.51
N GLN A 113 -12.32 10.76 16.81
CA GLN A 113 -11.23 10.66 17.78
C GLN A 113 -10.45 9.37 17.60
N LEU A 114 -11.17 8.25 17.42
CA LEU A 114 -10.53 6.97 17.11
C LEU A 114 -9.80 7.03 15.77
N PHE A 115 -10.41 7.66 14.77
CA PHE A 115 -9.80 7.80 13.47
C PHE A 115 -8.54 8.67 13.52
N TRP A 116 -8.60 9.83 14.18
CA TRP A 116 -7.41 10.65 14.42
C TRP A 116 -6.30 9.87 15.13
N ARG A 117 -6.62 9.14 16.20
CA ARG A 117 -5.63 8.30 16.90
C ARG A 117 -4.99 7.29 15.95
N THR A 118 -5.79 6.65 15.10
CA THR A 118 -5.29 5.66 14.14
C THR A 118 -4.28 6.30 13.18
N ILE A 119 -4.58 7.50 12.69
CA ILE A 119 -3.75 8.26 11.74
C ILE A 119 -2.48 8.82 12.40
N ASP A 120 -2.58 9.34 13.61
CA ASP A 120 -1.48 10.05 14.26
C ASP A 120 -0.58 9.15 15.11
N VAL A 121 -1.13 8.10 15.71
CA VAL A 121 -0.44 7.23 16.68
C VAL A 121 -0.18 5.84 16.12
N ASP A 122 -1.19 5.19 15.53
CA ASP A 122 -1.10 3.75 15.23
C ASP A 122 -0.43 3.45 13.88
N LEU A 123 -0.74 4.22 12.83
CA LEU A 123 -0.21 4.00 11.49
C LEU A 123 1.29 4.29 11.34
N PRO A 124 1.85 5.40 11.85
CA PRO A 124 3.27 5.70 11.60
C PRO A 124 4.22 4.59 12.08
N PRO A 125 4.08 4.03 13.30
CA PRO A 125 4.91 2.91 13.74
C PRO A 125 4.68 1.64 12.93
N LEU A 126 3.45 1.40 12.44
CA LEU A 126 3.18 0.27 11.55
C LEU A 126 3.97 0.41 10.25
N LEU A 127 3.98 1.59 9.63
CA LEU A 127 4.70 1.83 8.37
C LEU A 127 6.21 1.73 8.56
N GLU A 128 6.75 2.21 9.67
CA GLU A 128 8.17 2.03 10.04
C GLU A 128 8.53 0.54 10.12
N ARG A 129 7.71 -0.26 10.81
CA ARG A 129 7.93 -1.72 10.91
C ARG A 129 7.87 -2.41 9.56
N LEU A 130 6.98 -1.98 8.67
CA LEU A 130 6.88 -2.52 7.31
C LEU A 130 8.13 -2.20 6.47
N ARG A 131 8.77 -1.04 6.70
CA ARG A 131 10.05 -0.71 6.06
C ARG A 131 11.20 -1.53 6.63
N ASP A 132 11.22 -1.73 7.94
CA ASP A 132 12.28 -2.49 8.60
C ASP A 132 12.21 -3.99 8.28
N ALA A 133 11.01 -4.53 8.03
CA ALA A 133 10.81 -5.92 7.61
C ALA A 133 11.40 -6.25 6.22
N GLU A 134 11.85 -5.24 5.47
CA GLU A 134 12.56 -5.38 4.20
C GLU A 134 14.07 -5.67 4.35
N HIS A 135 14.62 -5.61 5.57
CA HIS A 135 16.04 -5.82 5.89
C HIS A 135 16.32 -7.19 6.51
#